data_AF-A0A177DHH6-F1
#
_entry.id   AF-A0A177DHH6-F1
#
_cell.length_a   1.000
_cell.length_b   1.000
_cell.length_c   1.000
_cell.angle_alpha   90.00
_cell.angle_beta   90.00
_cell.angle_gamma   90.00
#
_symmetry.space_group_name_H-M   'P 1'
#
loop_
_entity.id
_entity.type
_entity.pdbx_description
1 polymer ?
#
loop_
_entity_poly.entity_id
_entity_poly.type
_entity_poly.pdbx_seq_one_letter_code
_entity_poly.pdbx_strand_id
1 'polypeptide(L)'
;QHTPFRTEYISTIQARYKRPQRWALKLLLERGVIPLRIDDGGVATTCTQTWGLTSTFPYITIPLYQQTKSRAYFEFLIPHPERAEVTRLINILGQNRMGYGISTQTYNSVTQTSQTSTASNERNRPKSGPNFPLSSGAQSMCEALLPLLPDGHISRARGTHVDRLDSYLKPGPDTEGKQDDWMQPDVRMARAPLLCHSSWAIVRLEAPHWGYVELDNFVLGAVEESRIEDRWVRAVCEGRAMKELERFGL
;
A
#
# COMPACT_ATOMS: atom_id res chain seq x y z
N GLN A 1 -18.70 13.27 0.10
CA GLN A 1 -18.34 12.36 -1.01
C GLN A 1 -17.55 11.21 -0.41
N HIS A 2 -18.10 9.98 -0.48
CA HIS A 2 -17.50 8.78 0.10
C HIS A 2 -16.53 8.15 -0.92
N THR A 3 -15.27 7.96 -0.55
CA THR A 3 -14.28 7.29 -1.40
C THR A 3 -14.32 5.78 -1.10
N PRO A 4 -14.74 4.91 -2.03
CA PRO A 4 -14.84 3.48 -1.76
C PRO A 4 -13.46 2.82 -1.62
N PHE A 5 -13.35 1.88 -0.68
CA PHE A 5 -12.22 0.97 -0.55
C PHE A 5 -12.15 0.05 -1.77
N ARG A 6 -10.96 -0.06 -2.39
CA ARG A 6 -10.76 -0.93 -3.56
C ARG A 6 -9.59 -1.86 -3.31
N THR A 7 -9.81 -3.14 -3.52
CA THR A 7 -8.86 -4.25 -3.33
C THR A 7 -7.88 -4.43 -4.49
N GLU A 8 -8.03 -3.71 -5.60
CA GLU A 8 -7.13 -3.79 -6.76
C GLU A 8 -6.03 -2.72 -6.70
N TYR A 9 -4.81 -3.08 -6.33
CA TYR A 9 -3.81 -2.09 -5.89
C TYR A 9 -3.11 -1.34 -7.03
N ILE A 10 -2.75 -2.04 -8.11
CA ILE A 10 -1.96 -1.44 -9.21
C ILE A 10 -2.85 -0.57 -10.10
N SER A 11 -4.08 -1.02 -10.38
CA SER A 11 -5.07 -0.23 -11.14
C SER A 11 -5.50 1.01 -10.35
N THR A 12 -5.61 0.91 -9.02
CA THR A 12 -5.99 2.06 -8.19
C THR A 12 -4.89 3.10 -8.04
N ILE A 13 -3.61 2.72 -7.91
CA ILE A 13 -2.53 3.71 -7.89
C ILE A 13 -2.43 4.43 -9.23
N GLN A 14 -2.48 3.70 -10.35
CA GLN A 14 -2.47 4.31 -11.68
C GLN A 14 -3.66 5.26 -11.88
N ALA A 15 -4.85 4.86 -11.41
CA ALA A 15 -6.04 5.72 -11.45
C ALA A 15 -5.91 6.94 -10.52
N ARG A 16 -5.33 6.80 -9.33
CA ARG A 16 -5.09 7.90 -8.38
C ARG A 16 -4.03 8.87 -8.89
N TYR A 17 -2.98 8.38 -9.53
CA TYR A 17 -1.93 9.19 -10.16
C TYR A 17 -2.49 10.15 -11.23
N LYS A 18 -3.54 9.73 -11.93
CA LYS A 18 -4.22 10.57 -12.93
C LYS A 18 -5.15 11.65 -12.32
N ARG A 19 -5.38 11.66 -10.99
CA ARG A 19 -6.28 12.63 -10.36
C ARG A 19 -5.55 13.95 -10.08
N PRO A 20 -6.14 15.12 -10.40
CA PRO A 20 -5.50 16.43 -10.21
C PRO A 20 -5.09 16.72 -8.75
N GLN A 21 -5.92 16.27 -7.81
CA GLN A 21 -5.75 16.46 -6.37
C GLN A 21 -4.63 15.60 -5.75
N ARG A 22 -4.04 14.66 -6.49
CA ARG A 22 -2.99 13.74 -6.01
C ARG A 22 -1.59 14.10 -6.50
N TRP A 23 -1.25 15.38 -6.43
CA TRP A 23 0.03 15.92 -6.87
C TRP A 23 1.22 15.35 -6.07
N ALA A 24 1.03 15.04 -4.78
CA ALA A 24 2.09 14.49 -3.95
C ALA A 24 2.60 13.13 -4.45
N LEU A 25 1.72 12.25 -4.94
CA LEU A 25 2.13 10.97 -5.52
C LEU A 25 3.09 11.15 -6.71
N LYS A 26 2.89 12.20 -7.52
CA LYS A 26 3.78 12.51 -8.63
C LYS A 26 5.14 12.97 -8.14
N LEU A 27 5.18 13.87 -7.17
CA LEU A 27 6.43 14.36 -6.61
C LEU A 27 7.20 13.26 -5.87
N LEU A 28 6.50 12.38 -5.15
CA LEU A 28 7.12 11.22 -4.50
C LEU A 28 7.83 10.32 -5.51
N LEU A 29 7.15 9.98 -6.61
CA LEU A 29 7.75 9.22 -7.71
C LEU A 29 8.96 9.94 -8.32
N GLU A 30 8.85 11.26 -8.53
CA GLU A 30 9.96 12.09 -8.99
C GLU A 30 11.13 12.13 -7.98
N ARG A 31 10.93 11.79 -6.71
CA ARG A 31 12.00 11.72 -5.70
C ARG A 31 12.45 10.27 -5.42
N GLY A 32 12.05 9.31 -6.25
CA GLY A 32 12.44 7.90 -6.09
C GLY A 32 11.66 7.14 -5.00
N VAL A 33 10.57 7.71 -4.49
CA VAL A 33 9.62 7.01 -3.61
C VAL A 33 8.52 6.40 -4.46
N ILE A 34 8.48 5.08 -4.55
CA ILE A 34 7.59 4.34 -5.45
C ILE A 34 6.35 3.86 -4.68
N PRO A 35 5.16 4.43 -4.91
CA PRO A 35 3.92 4.00 -4.25
C PRO A 35 3.60 2.54 -4.64
N LEU A 36 3.39 1.67 -3.65
CA LEU A 36 2.98 0.28 -3.85
C LEU A 36 1.50 0.06 -3.51
N ARG A 37 1.03 0.68 -2.43
CA ARG A 37 -0.38 0.61 -2.01
C ARG A 37 -0.77 1.84 -1.20
N ILE A 38 -1.92 2.44 -1.48
CA ILE A 38 -2.44 3.58 -0.72
C ILE A 38 -3.93 3.40 -0.42
N ASP A 39 -4.27 3.56 0.85
CA ASP A 39 -5.62 3.63 1.38
C ASP A 39 -5.71 4.87 2.26
N ASP A 40 -6.66 5.76 1.97
CA ASP A 40 -6.81 7.00 2.73
C ASP A 40 -7.63 6.80 4.00
N GLY A 41 -8.15 5.58 4.23
CA GLY A 41 -9.05 5.32 5.33
C GLY A 41 -10.38 6.07 5.18
N GLY A 42 -11.18 6.02 6.24
CA GLY A 42 -12.47 6.69 6.32
C GLY A 42 -13.62 5.71 6.47
N VAL A 43 -14.82 6.19 6.15
CA VAL A 43 -16.07 5.42 6.26
C VAL A 43 -16.74 5.36 4.90
N ALA A 44 -17.14 4.17 4.47
CA ALA A 44 -17.86 3.94 3.24
C ALA A 44 -19.10 3.10 3.53
N THR A 45 -20.24 3.53 3.01
CA THR A 45 -21.46 2.74 3.01
C THR A 45 -21.72 2.26 1.58
N THR A 46 -21.97 0.96 1.43
CA THR A 46 -22.23 0.33 0.13
C THR A 46 -23.43 -0.59 0.23
N CYS A 47 -24.30 -0.59 -0.77
CA CYS A 47 -25.33 -1.60 -0.95
C CYS A 47 -24.66 -2.85 -1.54
N THR A 48 -24.45 -3.90 -0.74
CA THR A 48 -23.78 -5.14 -1.15
C THR A 48 -24.73 -6.10 -1.85
N GLN A 49 -26.01 -5.97 -1.57
CA GLN A 49 -27.08 -6.74 -2.19
C GLN A 49 -28.20 -5.76 -2.52
N THR A 50 -28.64 -5.70 -3.77
CA THR A 50 -29.74 -4.83 -4.18
C THR A 50 -31.06 -5.56 -4.14
N TRP A 51 -32.17 -4.81 -4.11
CA TRP A 51 -33.48 -5.39 -4.26
C TRP A 51 -33.61 -6.12 -5.60
N GLY A 52 -34.25 -7.28 -5.61
CA GLY A 52 -34.44 -8.05 -6.85
C GLY A 52 -35.33 -9.27 -6.68
N LEU A 53 -35.62 -9.93 -7.79
CA LEU A 53 -36.32 -11.21 -7.84
C LEU A 53 -35.32 -12.33 -8.10
N THR A 54 -35.51 -13.48 -7.46
CA THR A 54 -34.69 -14.68 -7.66
C THR A 54 -35.57 -15.87 -8.04
N SER A 55 -34.99 -16.88 -8.68
CA SER A 55 -35.68 -18.13 -9.04
C SER A 55 -35.75 -19.14 -7.88
N THR A 56 -35.17 -18.83 -6.71
CA THR A 56 -35.06 -19.73 -5.56
C THR A 56 -35.66 -19.09 -4.31
N PHE A 57 -36.47 -19.83 -3.55
CA PHE A 57 -37.09 -19.31 -2.31
C PHE A 57 -36.02 -18.69 -1.39
N PRO A 58 -36.18 -17.43 -0.90
CA PRO A 58 -37.43 -16.68 -0.79
C PRO A 58 -37.89 -15.85 -2.01
N TYR A 59 -37.35 -16.08 -3.22
CA TYR A 59 -37.73 -15.45 -4.50
C TYR A 59 -37.56 -13.92 -4.58
N ILE A 60 -37.26 -13.28 -3.46
CA ILE A 60 -37.01 -11.84 -3.35
C ILE A 60 -35.69 -11.66 -2.62
N THR A 61 -34.84 -10.84 -3.20
CA THR A 61 -33.59 -10.36 -2.62
C THR A 61 -33.89 -9.04 -1.92
N ILE A 62 -33.68 -8.98 -0.60
CA ILE A 62 -33.81 -7.73 0.18
C ILE A 62 -32.49 -6.95 0.09
N PRO A 63 -32.51 -5.61 0.00
CA PRO A 63 -31.28 -4.86 -0.01
C PRO A 63 -30.49 -5.06 1.29
N LEU A 64 -29.17 -5.22 1.17
CA LEU A 64 -28.25 -5.29 2.29
C LEU A 64 -27.24 -4.16 2.14
N TYR A 65 -27.18 -3.31 3.15
CA TYR A 65 -26.23 -2.22 3.25
C TYR A 65 -25.09 -2.63 4.18
N GLN A 66 -23.88 -2.25 3.83
CA GLN A 66 -22.68 -2.47 4.63
C GLN A 66 -21.98 -1.12 4.85
N GLN A 67 -21.78 -0.74 6.10
CA GLN A 67 -20.91 0.37 6.46
C GLN A 67 -19.55 -0.20 6.86
N THR A 68 -18.50 0.29 6.22
CA THR A 68 -17.12 -0.12 6.45
C THR A 68 -16.30 1.08 6.88
N LYS A 69 -15.49 0.93 7.93
CA LYS A 69 -14.52 1.91 8.42
C LYS A 69 -13.14 1.31 8.21
N SER A 70 -12.22 2.02 7.56
CA SER A 70 -10.84 1.57 7.34
C SER A 70 -9.86 2.61 7.86
N ARG A 71 -8.70 2.15 8.34
CA ARG A 71 -7.59 3.04 8.70
C ARG A 71 -6.80 3.38 7.45
N ALA A 72 -6.31 4.61 7.38
CA ALA A 72 -5.41 4.99 6.30
C ALA A 72 -4.09 4.23 6.45
N TYR A 73 -3.54 3.76 5.34
CA TYR A 73 -2.16 3.27 5.30
C TYR A 73 -1.55 3.51 3.92
N PHE A 74 -0.24 3.67 3.90
CA PHE A 74 0.53 3.91 2.71
C PHE A 74 1.78 3.05 2.72
N GLU A 75 1.90 2.18 1.71
CA GLU A 75 3.06 1.32 1.46
C GLU A 75 3.79 1.83 0.22
N PHE A 76 5.09 2.04 0.35
CA PHE A 76 5.95 2.52 -0.73
C PHE A 76 7.33 1.87 -0.67
N LEU A 77 7.96 1.75 -1.84
CA LEU A 77 9.30 1.23 -2.02
C LEU A 77 10.28 2.38 -2.23
N ILE A 78 11.47 2.26 -1.63
CA ILE A 78 12.61 3.13 -1.88
C ILE A 78 13.79 2.25 -2.30
N PRO A 79 14.35 2.44 -3.51
CA PRO A 79 15.57 1.77 -3.91
C PRO A 79 16.78 2.40 -3.20
N HIS A 80 17.85 1.62 -3.03
CA HIS A 80 19.10 2.05 -2.39
C HIS A 80 18.91 2.63 -0.98
N PRO A 81 18.34 1.88 -0.03
CA PRO A 81 18.13 2.33 1.35
C PRO A 81 19.42 2.73 2.07
N GLU A 82 20.57 2.26 1.60
CA GLU A 82 21.90 2.62 2.09
C GLU A 82 22.29 4.09 1.88
N ARG A 83 21.57 4.83 1.01
CA ARG A 83 21.87 6.25 0.78
C ARG A 83 21.58 7.09 2.01
N ALA A 84 22.43 8.09 2.26
CA ALA A 84 22.34 8.94 3.46
C ALA A 84 21.04 9.76 3.50
N GLU A 85 20.49 10.14 2.35
CA GLU A 85 19.21 10.85 2.27
C GLU A 85 18.04 9.94 2.64
N VAL A 86 18.07 8.67 2.17
CA VAL A 86 17.02 7.69 2.47
C VAL A 86 17.06 7.27 3.95
N THR A 87 18.25 7.08 4.51
CA THR A 87 18.41 6.82 5.95
C THR A 87 17.85 7.98 6.77
N ARG A 88 18.09 9.24 6.36
CA ARG A 88 17.51 10.42 7.00
C ARG A 88 15.98 10.43 6.88
N LEU A 89 15.42 10.11 5.72
CA LEU A 89 13.97 9.98 5.53
C LEU A 89 13.37 8.95 6.50
N ILE A 90 13.93 7.74 6.58
CA ILE A 90 13.45 6.71 7.50
C ILE A 90 13.53 7.19 8.96
N ASN A 91 14.58 7.92 9.33
CA ASN A 91 14.71 8.50 10.67
C ASN A 91 13.67 9.60 10.94
N ILE A 92 13.40 10.49 9.99
CA ILE A 92 12.36 11.53 10.10
C ILE A 92 10.98 10.89 10.26
N LEU A 93 10.69 9.88 9.44
CA LEU A 93 9.48 9.09 9.57
C LEU A 93 9.43 8.46 10.96
N GLY A 94 10.51 7.84 11.43
CA GLY A 94 10.61 7.19 12.75
C GLY A 94 10.41 8.11 13.97
N GLN A 95 10.78 9.39 13.87
CA GLN A 95 10.51 10.39 14.93
C GLN A 95 9.01 10.58 15.15
N ASN A 96 8.23 10.51 14.06
CA ASN A 96 6.79 10.35 14.05
C ASN A 96 6.01 11.16 15.11
N ARG A 97 6.01 12.49 14.97
CA ARG A 97 5.27 13.38 15.88
C ARG A 97 3.75 13.18 15.85
N MET A 98 3.23 12.57 14.77
CA MET A 98 1.80 12.37 14.51
C MET A 98 1.25 11.04 15.03
N GLY A 99 2.11 10.13 15.52
CA GLY A 99 1.68 8.85 16.08
C GLY A 99 1.28 7.78 15.05
N TYR A 100 1.81 7.85 13.82
CA TYR A 100 1.58 6.85 12.77
C TYR A 100 2.32 5.52 13.01
N GLY A 101 1.69 4.39 12.74
CA GLY A 101 2.36 3.08 12.76
C GLY A 101 3.39 2.99 11.64
N ILE A 102 4.66 2.63 11.94
CA ILE A 102 5.70 2.41 10.93
C ILE A 102 6.19 0.96 10.94
N SER A 103 6.23 0.33 9.77
CA SER A 103 6.91 -0.96 9.54
C SER A 103 7.83 -0.85 8.34
N THR A 104 8.98 -1.52 8.38
CA THR A 104 9.93 -1.51 7.28
C THR A 104 10.43 -2.91 6.99
N GLN A 105 10.49 -3.27 5.72
CA GLN A 105 11.19 -4.44 5.22
C GLN A 105 12.30 -3.97 4.30
N THR A 106 13.54 -4.31 4.65
CA THR A 106 14.73 -3.96 3.86
C THR A 106 15.31 -5.22 3.24
N TYR A 107 15.66 -5.14 1.97
CA TYR A 107 16.41 -6.14 1.25
C TYR A 107 17.76 -5.55 0.85
N ASN A 108 18.83 -6.28 1.15
CA ASN A 108 20.18 -5.93 0.75
C ASN A 108 20.62 -6.89 -0.37
N SER A 109 20.90 -6.35 -1.56
CA SER A 109 21.27 -7.17 -2.72
C SER A 109 22.67 -7.76 -2.62
N VAL A 110 23.58 -7.15 -1.85
CA VAL A 110 24.97 -7.63 -1.66
C VAL A 110 24.98 -8.88 -0.78
N THR A 111 24.25 -8.84 0.34
CA THR A 111 24.15 -9.97 1.26
C THR A 111 23.03 -10.94 0.91
N GLN A 112 22.17 -10.58 -0.06
CA GLN A 112 20.94 -11.30 -0.42
C GLN A 112 20.04 -11.61 0.79
N THR A 113 20.03 -10.72 1.78
CA THR A 113 19.26 -10.90 3.01
C THR A 113 18.12 -9.91 3.10
N SER A 114 16.98 -10.39 3.59
CA SER A 114 15.85 -9.55 3.97
C SER A 114 15.84 -9.36 5.48
N GLN A 115 15.70 -8.13 5.94
CA GLN A 115 15.54 -7.78 7.35
C GLN A 115 14.22 -7.02 7.53
N THR A 116 13.41 -7.47 8.47
CA THR A 116 12.21 -6.74 8.87
C THR A 116 12.55 -5.96 10.13
N SER A 117 12.37 -4.64 10.08
CA SER A 117 12.54 -3.77 11.23
C SER A 117 11.22 -3.06 11.53
N THR A 118 10.87 -3.00 12.80
CA THR A 118 9.83 -2.09 13.28
C THR A 118 10.56 -0.88 13.86
N ALA A 119 10.84 0.10 13.01
CA ALA A 119 11.43 1.37 13.43
C ALA A 119 10.35 2.21 14.12
N SER A 120 9.96 1.85 15.34
CA SER A 120 9.01 2.64 16.11
C SER A 120 9.23 2.52 17.61
N ASN A 121 9.15 3.66 18.29
CA ASN A 121 8.83 3.74 19.71
C ASN A 121 7.59 2.85 20.00
N GLU A 122 7.55 2.08 21.10
CA GLU A 122 6.44 1.14 21.37
C GLU A 122 5.05 1.80 21.26
N ARG A 123 4.97 3.09 21.60
CA ARG A 123 3.75 3.91 21.52
C ARG A 123 3.19 4.06 20.09
N ASN A 124 4.05 3.96 19.09
CA ASN A 124 3.74 4.23 17.69
C ASN A 124 3.91 2.99 16.81
N ARG A 125 3.90 1.79 17.41
CA ARG A 125 3.98 0.55 16.64
C ARG A 125 2.67 0.35 15.86
N PRO A 126 2.72 -0.08 14.59
CA PRO A 126 1.51 -0.47 13.87
C PRO A 126 0.75 -1.52 14.67
N LYS A 127 -0.57 -1.37 14.75
CA LYS A 127 -1.39 -2.28 15.57
C LYS A 127 -1.31 -3.67 14.95
N SER A 128 -0.92 -4.65 15.76
CA SER A 128 -0.65 -6.01 15.29
C SER A 128 -1.56 -7.05 15.92
N GLY A 129 -1.79 -8.12 15.17
CA GLY A 129 -2.44 -9.33 15.65
C GLY A 129 -3.83 -9.56 15.05
N PRO A 130 -4.32 -10.82 15.10
CA PRO A 130 -5.60 -11.21 14.52
C PRO A 130 -6.80 -10.48 15.14
N ASN A 131 -6.61 -9.87 16.31
CA ASN A 131 -7.66 -9.19 17.06
C ASN A 131 -7.79 -7.70 16.71
N PHE A 132 -6.86 -7.13 15.95
CA PHE A 132 -6.92 -5.73 15.53
C PHE A 132 -7.32 -5.63 14.05
N PRO A 133 -8.49 -5.03 13.72
CA PRO A 133 -8.89 -4.84 12.33
C PRO A 133 -8.14 -3.67 11.67
N LEU A 134 -7.85 -3.81 10.37
CA LEU A 134 -7.58 -2.70 9.44
C LEU A 134 -8.87 -2.10 8.92
N SER A 135 -9.93 -2.92 8.86
CA SER A 135 -11.25 -2.54 8.42
C SER A 135 -12.31 -3.23 9.29
N SER A 136 -13.22 -2.45 9.87
CA SER A 136 -14.37 -2.90 10.65
C SER A 136 -15.67 -2.40 10.02
N GLY A 137 -16.80 -3.04 10.30
CA GLY A 137 -18.06 -2.56 9.75
C GLY A 137 -19.29 -3.34 10.17
N ALA A 138 -20.45 -2.74 9.94
CA ALA A 138 -21.75 -3.31 10.24
C ALA A 138 -22.54 -3.58 8.95
N GLN A 139 -23.45 -4.55 9.00
CA GLN A 139 -24.37 -4.86 7.92
C GLN A 139 -25.81 -4.72 8.39
N SER A 140 -26.68 -4.18 7.55
CA SER A 140 -28.10 -3.96 7.87
C SER A 140 -28.95 -3.99 6.61
N MET A 141 -30.18 -4.51 6.72
CA MET A 141 -31.19 -4.35 5.66
C MET A 141 -31.74 -2.91 5.57
N CYS A 142 -31.49 -2.09 6.60
CA CYS A 142 -31.86 -0.68 6.64
C CYS A 142 -30.61 0.18 6.87
N GLU A 143 -30.25 1.02 5.89
CA GLU A 143 -29.07 1.87 5.94
C GLU A 143 -29.03 2.75 7.20
N ALA A 144 -30.17 3.31 7.60
CA ALA A 144 -30.27 4.20 8.76
C ALA A 144 -29.92 3.52 10.10
N LEU A 145 -29.98 2.19 10.18
CA LEU A 145 -29.62 1.44 11.39
C LEU A 145 -28.12 1.17 11.50
N LEU A 146 -27.34 1.32 10.42
CA LEU A 146 -25.91 1.00 10.42
C LEU A 146 -25.10 1.68 11.54
N PRO A 147 -25.33 2.97 11.89
CA PRO A 147 -24.58 3.62 12.97
C PRO A 147 -24.85 3.05 14.37
N LEU A 148 -25.96 2.31 14.54
CA LEU A 148 -26.40 1.75 15.83
C LEU A 148 -25.99 0.29 16.00
N LEU A 149 -25.55 -0.37 14.92
CA LEU A 149 -25.16 -1.78 14.95
C LEU A 149 -23.70 -1.94 15.36
N PRO A 150 -23.35 -3.05 16.03
CA PRO A 150 -21.97 -3.33 16.37
C PRO A 150 -21.14 -3.59 15.09
N ASP A 151 -19.93 -3.03 15.06
CA ASP A 151 -18.98 -3.33 14.01
C ASP A 151 -18.45 -4.77 14.15
N GLY A 152 -18.46 -5.53 13.05
CA GLY A 152 -17.71 -6.77 12.87
C GLY A 152 -16.35 -6.53 12.21
N HIS A 153 -15.46 -7.52 12.29
CA HIS A 153 -14.15 -7.45 11.63
C HIS A 153 -14.28 -7.84 10.15
N ILE A 154 -13.90 -6.94 9.24
CA ILE A 154 -13.92 -7.20 7.79
C ILE A 154 -12.54 -7.61 7.30
N SER A 155 -11.53 -6.79 7.62
CA SER A 155 -10.13 -7.07 7.27
C SER A 155 -9.26 -6.88 8.49
N ARG A 156 -8.43 -7.87 8.79
CA ARG A 156 -7.52 -7.85 9.94
C ARG A 156 -6.25 -7.08 9.60
N ALA A 157 -5.68 -6.43 10.60
CA ALA A 157 -4.40 -5.78 10.45
C ALA A 157 -3.34 -6.80 10.09
N ARG A 158 -2.59 -6.51 9.02
CA ARG A 158 -1.47 -7.36 8.56
C ARG A 158 -0.29 -7.37 9.56
N GLY A 159 -0.43 -6.71 10.71
CA GLY A 159 0.62 -6.59 11.73
C GLY A 159 1.78 -5.71 11.28
N THR A 160 2.96 -6.00 11.84
CA THR A 160 4.24 -5.40 11.41
C THR A 160 4.74 -5.99 10.09
N HIS A 161 3.94 -6.85 9.45
CA HIS A 161 4.29 -7.47 8.20
C HIS A 161 4.05 -6.48 7.07
N VAL A 162 5.13 -6.10 6.43
CA VAL A 162 5.12 -5.53 5.08
C VAL A 162 5.21 -6.73 4.14
N ASP A 163 4.37 -6.77 3.12
CA ASP A 163 4.41 -7.89 2.18
C ASP A 163 5.73 -7.86 1.39
N ARG A 164 6.20 -9.03 0.97
CA ARG A 164 7.37 -9.12 0.07
C ARG A 164 7.08 -8.45 -1.27
N LEU A 165 8.13 -7.97 -1.94
CA LEU A 165 8.01 -7.22 -3.19
C LEU A 165 7.24 -7.97 -4.30
N ASP A 166 7.41 -9.29 -4.38
CA ASP A 166 6.75 -10.19 -5.34
C ASP A 166 5.22 -10.24 -5.19
N SER A 167 4.68 -9.87 -4.02
CA SER A 167 3.24 -9.74 -3.81
C SER A 167 2.62 -8.54 -4.53
N TYR A 168 3.43 -7.54 -4.89
CA TYR A 168 3.00 -6.32 -5.57
C TYR A 168 3.19 -6.37 -7.09
N LEU A 169 3.79 -7.44 -7.63
CA LEU A 169 4.04 -7.60 -9.06
C LEU A 169 2.88 -8.37 -9.71
N LYS A 170 2.37 -7.87 -10.85
CA LYS A 170 1.31 -8.57 -11.58
C LYS A 170 1.81 -9.92 -12.12
N PRO A 171 0.94 -10.95 -12.15
CA PRO A 171 1.19 -12.14 -12.96
C PRO A 171 1.32 -11.75 -14.44
N GLY A 172 2.02 -12.57 -15.23
CA GLY A 172 2.22 -12.31 -16.65
C GLY A 172 1.10 -12.79 -17.53
N PRO A 173 0.98 -12.22 -18.76
CA PRO A 173 -0.02 -12.68 -19.72
C PRO A 173 0.19 -14.17 -20.06
N ASP A 174 1.44 -14.64 -20.06
CA ASP A 174 1.79 -16.04 -20.33
C ASP A 174 1.53 -16.98 -19.14
N THR A 175 1.24 -16.44 -17.95
CA THR A 175 1.04 -17.17 -16.69
C THR A 175 -0.41 -17.27 -16.24
N GLU A 176 -1.34 -16.56 -16.91
CA GLU A 176 -2.78 -16.60 -16.58
C GLU A 176 -3.42 -17.98 -16.82
N GLY A 177 -2.79 -18.85 -17.62
CA GLY A 177 -3.29 -20.20 -17.94
C GLY A 177 -2.64 -21.36 -17.17
N LYS A 178 -1.58 -21.13 -16.40
CA LYS A 178 -0.85 -22.20 -15.69
C LYS A 178 -0.90 -21.96 -14.20
N GLN A 179 -1.85 -22.63 -13.54
CA GLN A 179 -2.20 -22.46 -12.13
C GLN A 179 -1.05 -22.80 -11.16
N ASP A 180 0.06 -23.37 -11.62
CA ASP A 180 1.19 -23.78 -10.80
C ASP A 180 2.44 -22.86 -10.91
N ASP A 181 2.61 -22.13 -12.03
CA ASP A 181 3.83 -21.32 -12.27
C ASP A 181 3.78 -19.94 -11.59
N TRP A 182 2.60 -19.36 -11.37
CA TRP A 182 2.44 -18.01 -10.81
C TRP A 182 2.70 -17.93 -9.28
N MET A 183 2.86 -19.07 -8.61
CA MET A 183 3.23 -19.15 -7.18
C MET A 183 4.74 -19.10 -6.93
N GLN A 184 5.58 -19.15 -7.97
CA GLN A 184 7.04 -19.08 -7.80
C GLN A 184 7.52 -17.61 -7.70
N PRO A 185 8.13 -17.21 -6.57
CA PRO A 185 8.59 -15.83 -6.36
C PRO A 185 9.59 -15.34 -7.42
N ASP A 186 10.45 -16.24 -7.90
CA ASP A 186 11.52 -15.94 -8.85
C ASP A 186 10.97 -15.49 -10.22
N VAL A 187 9.85 -16.08 -10.65
CA VAL A 187 9.18 -15.74 -11.93
C VAL A 187 8.57 -14.34 -11.88
N ARG A 188 8.04 -13.91 -10.72
CA ARG A 188 7.49 -12.55 -10.55
C ARG A 188 8.58 -11.51 -10.50
N MET A 189 9.65 -11.80 -9.76
CA MET A 189 10.79 -10.91 -9.61
C MET A 189 11.51 -10.67 -10.94
N ALA A 190 11.60 -11.67 -11.83
CA ALA A 190 12.15 -11.52 -13.18
C ALA A 190 11.51 -10.39 -14.02
N ARG A 191 10.33 -9.90 -13.64
CA ARG A 191 9.61 -8.81 -14.31
C ARG A 191 10.02 -7.42 -13.84
N ALA A 192 10.77 -7.34 -12.75
CA ALA A 192 11.36 -6.12 -12.21
C ALA A 192 12.87 -6.32 -12.00
N PRO A 193 13.63 -6.62 -13.07
CA PRO A 193 15.00 -7.11 -12.94
C PRO A 193 15.93 -6.13 -12.21
N LEU A 194 15.75 -4.82 -12.41
CA LEU A 194 16.52 -3.82 -11.68
C LEU A 194 16.28 -3.87 -10.16
N LEU A 195 15.07 -4.21 -9.71
CA LEU A 195 14.76 -4.37 -8.28
C LEU A 195 15.25 -5.71 -7.72
N CYS A 196 15.49 -6.72 -8.56
CA CYS A 196 16.14 -7.96 -8.14
C CYS A 196 17.61 -7.76 -7.80
N HIS A 197 18.28 -6.87 -8.53
CA HIS A 197 19.72 -6.66 -8.43
C HIS A 197 20.10 -5.46 -7.55
N SER A 198 19.11 -4.70 -7.07
CA SER A 198 19.32 -3.54 -6.18
C SER A 198 18.80 -3.79 -4.78
N SER A 199 19.45 -3.15 -3.80
CA SER A 199 18.91 -3.04 -2.45
C SER A 199 17.65 -2.18 -2.46
N TRP A 200 16.66 -2.52 -1.65
CA TRP A 200 15.41 -1.78 -1.55
C TRP A 200 14.83 -1.84 -0.14
N ALA A 201 14.02 -0.86 0.22
CA ALA A 201 13.22 -0.88 1.43
C ALA A 201 11.75 -0.63 1.09
N ILE A 202 10.86 -1.47 1.61
CA ILE A 202 9.42 -1.20 1.60
C ILE A 202 9.05 -0.67 2.98
N VAL A 203 8.43 0.50 3.01
CA VAL A 203 7.98 1.17 4.23
C VAL A 203 6.46 1.23 4.20
N ARG A 204 5.84 0.89 5.33
CA ARG A 204 4.42 1.06 5.58
C ARG A 204 4.20 2.09 6.68
N LEU A 205 3.35 3.07 6.39
CA LEU A 205 2.77 4.00 7.35
C LEU A 205 1.30 3.68 7.58
N GLU A 206 0.82 3.78 8.82
CA GLU A 206 -0.57 3.50 9.20
C GLU A 206 -1.13 4.56 10.15
N ALA A 207 -2.32 5.11 9.88
CA ALA A 207 -2.97 6.10 10.73
C ALA A 207 -3.52 5.46 12.03
N PRO A 208 -3.42 6.11 13.21
CA PRO A 208 -3.94 5.56 14.48
C PRO A 208 -5.49 5.52 14.54
N HIS A 209 -6.17 6.27 13.67
CA HIS A 209 -7.62 6.44 13.64
C HIS A 209 -8.25 5.98 12.31
N TRP A 210 -9.58 5.90 12.29
CA TRP A 210 -10.41 5.46 11.15
C TRP A 210 -10.83 6.59 10.21
N GLY A 211 -10.20 7.75 10.38
CA GLY A 211 -10.53 8.95 9.62
C GLY A 211 -9.80 8.98 8.29
N TYR A 212 -10.29 9.83 7.39
CA TYR A 212 -9.62 10.13 6.14
C TYR A 212 -8.28 10.83 6.40
N VAL A 213 -7.19 10.32 5.81
CA VAL A 213 -5.85 10.92 5.87
C VAL A 213 -5.12 10.69 4.55
N GLU A 214 -4.57 11.76 3.98
CA GLU A 214 -3.68 11.71 2.82
C GLU A 214 -2.22 11.49 3.27
N LEU A 215 -1.86 10.24 3.52
CA LEU A 215 -0.53 9.86 4.01
C LEU A 215 0.58 10.13 2.99
N ASP A 216 0.27 10.24 1.70
CA ASP A 216 1.18 10.66 0.64
C ASP A 216 1.71 12.09 0.86
N ASN A 217 0.87 13.03 1.28
CA ASN A 217 1.32 14.39 1.62
C ASN A 217 2.27 14.40 2.82
N PHE A 218 1.99 13.57 3.83
CA PHE A 218 2.87 13.44 4.99
C PHE A 218 4.25 12.89 4.60
N VAL A 219 4.29 11.84 3.77
CA VAL A 219 5.55 11.29 3.27
C VAL A 219 6.30 12.31 2.43
N LEU A 220 5.59 13.08 1.60
CA LEU A 220 6.24 14.12 0.79
C LEU A 220 6.92 15.17 1.67
N GLY A 221 6.28 15.65 2.73
CA GLY A 221 6.90 16.57 3.68
C GLY A 221 8.18 16.00 4.32
N ALA A 222 8.16 14.71 4.67
CA ALA A 222 9.35 14.03 5.19
C ALA A 222 10.46 13.89 4.12
N VAL A 223 10.09 13.64 2.86
CA VAL A 223 11.03 13.58 1.72
C VAL A 223 11.70 14.94 1.49
N GLU A 224 10.93 16.03 1.54
CA GLU A 224 11.45 17.39 1.42
C GLU A 224 12.41 17.73 2.57
N GLU A 225 12.06 17.39 3.81
CA GLU A 225 12.92 17.60 4.97
C GLU A 225 14.21 16.75 4.92
N SER A 226 14.12 15.55 4.37
CA SER A 226 15.27 14.64 4.20
C SER A 226 16.28 15.10 3.14
N ARG A 227 15.95 16.15 2.36
CA ARG A 227 16.74 16.66 1.23
C ARG A 227 17.07 15.61 0.17
N ILE A 228 16.13 14.71 -0.11
CA ILE A 228 16.20 13.91 -1.33
C ILE A 228 15.95 14.87 -2.49
N GLU A 229 16.99 15.52 -3.00
CA GLU A 229 16.91 16.59 -4.00
C GLU A 229 16.87 16.07 -5.44
N ASP A 230 17.25 14.81 -5.66
CA ASP A 230 17.26 14.20 -6.99
C ASP A 230 15.84 14.10 -7.52
N ARG A 231 15.50 15.04 -8.42
CA ARG A 231 14.32 14.93 -9.26
C ARG A 231 14.66 13.95 -10.39
N TRP A 232 13.97 12.83 -10.41
CA TRP A 232 14.04 11.79 -11.42
C TRP A 232 13.50 12.36 -12.74
N VAL A 233 14.36 13.06 -13.47
CA VAL A 233 14.06 13.49 -14.83
C VAL A 233 13.97 12.23 -15.67
N ARG A 234 12.77 11.94 -16.16
CA ARG A 234 12.43 10.67 -16.83
C ARG A 234 13.49 10.21 -17.86
N ALA A 235 13.94 11.11 -18.74
CA ALA A 235 14.95 10.79 -19.75
C ALA A 235 16.31 10.39 -19.16
N VAL A 236 16.71 11.02 -18.05
CA VAL A 236 17.96 10.68 -17.32
C VAL A 236 17.81 9.33 -16.62
N CYS A 237 16.65 9.09 -16.01
CA CYS A 237 16.35 7.81 -15.35
C CYS A 237 16.27 6.65 -16.34
N GLU A 238 15.63 6.84 -17.49
CA GLU A 238 15.60 5.84 -18.57
C GLU A 238 17.02 5.53 -19.07
N GLY A 239 17.85 6.55 -19.32
CA GLY A 239 19.24 6.34 -19.71
C GLY A 239 20.10 5.63 -18.65
N ARG A 240 19.88 5.92 -17.36
CA ARG A 240 20.55 5.22 -16.25
C ARG A 240 20.07 3.78 -16.11
N ALA A 241 18.76 3.55 -16.21
CA ALA A 241 18.15 2.24 -16.16
C ALA A 241 18.66 1.34 -17.29
N MET A 242 18.75 1.85 -18.53
CA MET A 242 19.30 1.09 -19.66
C MET A 242 20.76 0.71 -19.44
N LYS A 243 21.60 1.64 -18.97
CA LYS A 243 23.01 1.32 -18.63
C LYS A 243 23.13 0.28 -17.51
N GLU A 244 22.20 0.29 -16.57
CA GLU A 244 22.19 -0.65 -15.47
C GLU A 244 21.71 -2.04 -15.91
N LEU A 245 20.71 -2.10 -16.79
CA LEU A 245 20.32 -3.35 -17.48
C LEU A 245 21.50 -3.93 -18.27
N GLU A 246 22.16 -3.11 -19.10
CA GLU A 246 23.34 -3.51 -19.86
C GLU A 246 24.46 -4.07 -18.95
N ARG A 247 24.70 -3.43 -17.80
CA ARG A 247 25.70 -3.87 -16.81
C ARG A 247 25.41 -5.26 -16.26
N PHE A 248 24.14 -5.62 -16.13
CA PHE A 248 23.70 -6.92 -15.65
C PHE A 248 23.41 -7.91 -16.79
N GLY A 249 23.66 -7.54 -18.05
CA GLY A 249 23.45 -8.40 -19.23
C GLY A 249 21.98 -8.61 -19.59
N LEU A 250 21.13 -7.63 -19.28
CA LEU A 250 19.68 -7.63 -19.47
C LEU A 250 19.23 -6.67 -20.57
#